data_AF-T0WMP3-F1
#
_entry.id   AF-T0WMP3-F1
#
_cell.length_a   1.000
_cell.length_b   1.000
_cell.length_c   1.000
_cell.angle_alpha   90.00
_cell.angle_beta   90.00
_cell.angle_gamma   90.00
#
_symmetry.space_group_name_H-M   'P 1'
#
loop_
_entity.id
_entity.type
_entity.pdbx_description
1 polymer ?
#
loop_
_entity_poly.entity_id
_entity_poly.type
_entity_poly.pdbx_seq_one_letter_code
_entity_poly.pdbx_strand_id
1 'polypeptide(L)'
;MKTFEEIEAELINQKDGNLSEIEKFKNNKEKAERALKIANDELIKAEETADLVAYDKAKGDIWTSQHAIELYQKQLDKLESTPLVTKDDYNQLVSDIEKAADKLQDELNIKGAKLMAELKSLADESNAVYHKADELLRIAQYDVYKDADCLVASNGTRITRAVEYKRADTVRSVYSFKYLGNTFLDDMNAQ
;
A
#
# COMPACT_ATOMS: atom_id res chain seq x y z
N MET A 1 1.04 -12.52 -17.97
CA MET A 1 0.62 -11.58 -16.91
C MET A 1 1.78 -10.66 -16.67
N LYS A 2 1.57 -9.35 -16.73
CA LYS A 2 2.62 -8.37 -16.45
C LYS A 2 3.02 -8.43 -14.98
N THR A 3 4.26 -8.08 -14.65
CA THR A 3 4.71 -7.89 -13.26
C THR A 3 4.34 -6.49 -12.75
N PHE A 4 4.47 -6.27 -11.44
CA PHE A 4 4.29 -4.94 -10.86
C PHE A 4 5.27 -3.92 -11.45
N GLU A 5 6.53 -4.29 -11.65
CA GLU A 5 7.54 -3.39 -12.21
C GLU A 5 7.20 -3.00 -13.66
N GLU A 6 6.69 -3.95 -14.45
CA GLU A 6 6.26 -3.68 -15.83
C GLU A 6 5.05 -2.75 -15.88
N ILE A 7 4.05 -2.99 -15.02
CA ILE A 7 2.83 -2.15 -14.93
C ILE A 7 3.18 -0.75 -14.39
N GLU A 8 4.02 -0.66 -13.36
CA GLU A 8 4.47 0.59 -12.78
C GLU A 8 5.21 1.44 -13.83
N ALA A 9 6.16 0.85 -14.55
CA ALA A 9 6.91 1.55 -15.59
C ALA A 9 5.99 2.09 -16.69
N GLU A 10 4.98 1.32 -17.12
CA GLU A 10 4.02 1.75 -18.13
C GLU A 10 3.17 2.94 -17.65
N LEU A 11 2.62 2.84 -16.43
CA LEU A 11 1.78 3.89 -15.85
C LEU A 11 2.57 5.18 -15.60
N ILE A 12 3.79 5.08 -15.09
CA ILE A 12 4.68 6.23 -14.87
C ILE A 12 5.01 6.88 -16.22
N ASN A 13 5.39 6.12 -17.23
CA ASN A 13 5.72 6.66 -18.54
C ASN A 13 4.54 7.40 -19.18
N GLN A 14 3.32 6.86 -19.09
CA GLN A 14 2.11 7.52 -19.61
C GLN A 14 1.82 8.83 -18.88
N LYS A 15 1.88 8.80 -17.53
CA LYS A 15 1.64 9.97 -16.69
C LYS A 15 2.67 11.07 -16.95
N ASP A 16 3.95 10.72 -16.91
CA ASP A 16 5.05 11.68 -17.03
C ASP A 16 5.13 12.24 -18.46
N GLY A 17 4.84 11.43 -19.47
CA GLY A 17 4.70 11.89 -20.85
C GLY A 17 3.61 12.97 -20.99
N ASN A 18 2.44 12.75 -20.40
CA ASN A 18 1.36 13.74 -20.43
C ASN A 18 1.73 15.02 -19.66
N LEU A 19 2.35 14.89 -18.48
CA LEU A 19 2.80 16.03 -17.69
C LEU A 19 3.84 16.89 -18.43
N SER A 20 4.78 16.24 -19.14
CA SER A 20 5.81 16.94 -19.92
C SER A 20 5.19 17.77 -21.05
N GLU A 21 4.21 17.22 -21.78
CA GLU A 21 3.51 17.97 -22.82
C GLU A 21 2.65 19.12 -22.24
N ILE A 22 1.99 18.91 -21.10
CA ILE A 22 1.27 19.99 -20.38
C ILE A 22 2.24 21.11 -20.01
N GLU A 23 3.40 20.80 -19.43
CA GLU A 23 4.39 21.80 -19.03
C GLU A 23 4.93 22.58 -20.24
N LYS A 24 5.21 21.90 -21.35
CA LYS A 24 5.60 22.51 -22.62
C LYS A 24 4.56 23.51 -23.13
N PHE A 25 3.27 23.16 -23.12
CA PHE A 25 2.23 24.08 -23.57
C PHE A 25 1.98 25.24 -22.59
N LYS A 26 2.09 25.02 -21.27
CA LYS A 26 2.06 26.11 -20.27
C LYS A 26 3.18 27.11 -20.53
N ASN A 27 4.41 26.64 -20.70
CA ASN A 27 5.57 27.48 -21.02
C ASN A 27 5.40 28.25 -22.33
N ASN A 28 4.84 27.62 -23.37
CA ASN A 28 4.58 28.28 -24.65
C ASN A 28 3.49 29.35 -24.53
N LYS A 29 2.44 29.08 -23.75
CA LYS A 29 1.38 30.05 -23.46
C LYS A 29 1.92 31.26 -22.72
N GLU A 30 2.72 31.08 -21.67
CA GLU A 30 3.34 32.18 -20.94
C GLU A 30 4.24 33.06 -21.84
N LYS A 31 4.97 32.45 -22.77
CA LYS A 31 5.77 33.19 -23.76
C LYS A 31 4.89 34.04 -24.68
N ALA A 32 3.77 33.49 -25.14
CA ALA A 32 2.81 34.21 -25.97
C ALA A 32 2.11 35.34 -25.20
N GLU A 33 1.77 35.15 -23.92
CA GLU A 33 1.23 36.19 -23.04
C GLU A 33 2.22 37.33 -22.81
N ARG A 34 3.51 37.02 -22.65
CA ARG A 34 4.57 38.03 -22.59
C ARG A 34 4.72 38.81 -23.89
N ALA A 35 4.70 38.12 -25.03
CA ALA A 35 4.76 38.76 -26.36
C ALA A 35 3.55 39.67 -26.59
N LEU A 36 2.35 39.23 -26.19
CA LEU A 36 1.13 40.03 -26.24
C LEU A 36 1.27 41.31 -25.42
N LYS A 37 1.83 41.24 -24.20
CA LYS A 37 2.06 42.42 -23.38
C LYS A 37 3.00 43.42 -24.07
N ILE A 38 4.12 42.93 -24.62
CA ILE A 38 5.09 43.77 -25.34
C ILE A 38 4.43 44.43 -26.56
N ALA A 39 3.68 43.68 -27.36
CA ALA A 39 3.01 44.21 -28.55
C ALA A 39 1.95 45.27 -28.22
N ASN A 40 1.23 45.11 -27.10
CA ASN A 40 0.33 46.16 -26.60
C ASN A 40 1.09 47.43 -26.19
N ASP A 41 2.23 47.29 -25.49
CA ASP A 41 3.06 48.44 -25.11
C ASP A 41 3.65 49.14 -26.36
N GLU A 42 4.03 48.38 -27.40
CA GLU A 42 4.49 48.92 -28.69
C GLU A 42 3.38 49.65 -29.45
N LEU A 43 2.15 49.13 -29.40
CA LEU A 43 0.99 49.78 -30.03
C LEU A 43 0.75 51.17 -29.43
N ILE A 44 0.75 51.29 -28.10
CA ILE A 44 0.55 52.56 -27.38
C ILE A 44 1.63 53.58 -27.79
N LYS A 45 2.90 53.16 -27.85
CA LYS A 45 4.00 54.05 -28.27
C LYS A 45 3.84 54.51 -29.72
N ALA A 46 3.44 53.62 -30.62
CA ALA A 46 3.21 53.97 -32.02
C ALA A 46 2.03 54.94 -32.19
N GLU A 47 0.98 54.81 -31.37
CA GLU A 47 -0.13 55.76 -31.31
C GLU A 47 0.34 57.15 -30.83
N GLU A 48 1.17 57.21 -29.79
CA GLU A 48 1.72 58.47 -29.26
C GLU A 48 2.62 59.20 -30.26
N THR A 49 3.39 58.46 -31.07
CA THR A 49 4.31 59.03 -32.06
C THR A 49 3.70 59.18 -33.46
N ALA A 50 2.45 58.74 -33.65
CA ALA A 50 1.77 58.65 -34.95
C ALA A 50 2.59 57.88 -36.02
N ASP A 51 3.30 56.83 -35.61
CA ASP A 51 4.07 55.96 -36.50
C ASP A 51 3.21 54.81 -37.05
N LEU A 52 2.72 54.97 -38.29
CA LEU A 52 1.84 54.00 -38.93
C LEU A 52 2.50 52.62 -39.14
N VAL A 53 3.81 52.56 -39.41
CA VAL A 53 4.50 51.30 -39.68
C VAL A 53 4.64 50.50 -38.38
N ALA A 54 5.03 51.18 -37.29
CA ALA A 54 5.10 50.56 -35.98
C ALA A 54 3.71 50.13 -35.47
N TYR A 55 2.68 50.93 -35.75
CA TYR A 55 1.29 50.63 -35.38
C TYR A 55 0.76 49.35 -36.03
N ASP A 56 0.92 49.22 -37.36
CA ASP A 56 0.46 48.05 -38.10
C ASP A 56 1.21 46.78 -37.69
N LYS A 57 2.52 46.89 -37.42
CA LYS A 57 3.32 45.79 -36.88
C LYS A 57 2.79 45.34 -35.51
N ALA A 58 2.59 46.27 -34.58
CA ALA A 58 2.11 45.95 -33.24
C ALA A 58 0.74 45.25 -33.26
N LYS A 59 -0.18 45.68 -34.15
CA LYS A 59 -1.46 44.97 -34.37
C LYS A 59 -1.28 43.54 -34.87
N GLY A 60 -0.38 43.32 -35.82
CA GLY A 60 -0.05 41.98 -36.32
C GLY A 60 0.52 41.08 -35.21
N ASP A 61 1.41 41.63 -34.38
CA ASP A 61 2.02 40.93 -33.26
C ASP A 61 1.00 40.59 -32.15
N ILE A 62 0.06 41.51 -31.86
CA ILE A 62 -1.08 41.26 -30.95
C ILE A 62 -1.93 40.11 -31.47
N TRP A 63 -2.34 40.16 -32.74
CA TRP A 63 -3.18 39.14 -33.36
C TRP A 63 -2.51 37.76 -33.31
N THR A 64 -1.23 37.71 -33.66
CA THR A 64 -0.42 36.50 -33.62
C THR A 64 -0.34 35.93 -32.20
N SER A 65 -0.09 36.79 -31.21
CA SER A 65 0.05 36.36 -29.81
C SER A 65 -1.27 35.86 -29.23
N GLN A 66 -2.39 36.52 -29.53
CA GLN A 66 -3.73 36.09 -29.09
C GLN A 66 -4.09 34.71 -29.65
N HIS A 67 -3.86 34.48 -30.95
CA HIS A 67 -4.12 33.17 -31.54
C HIS A 67 -3.18 32.08 -31.02
N ALA A 68 -1.92 32.40 -30.73
CA ALA A 68 -1.02 31.45 -30.09
C ALA A 68 -1.54 31.04 -28.69
N ILE A 69 -1.98 32.01 -27.88
CA ILE A 69 -2.56 31.74 -26.56
C ILE A 69 -3.79 30.85 -26.67
N GLU A 70 -4.71 31.16 -27.59
CA GLU A 70 -5.92 30.35 -27.82
C GLU A 70 -5.57 28.91 -28.23
N LEU A 71 -4.62 28.74 -29.15
CA LEU A 71 -4.15 27.44 -29.60
C LEU A 71 -3.57 26.62 -28.44
N TYR A 72 -2.66 27.21 -27.66
CA TYR A 72 -2.04 26.51 -26.54
C TYR A 72 -3.04 26.18 -25.44
N GLN A 73 -4.00 27.07 -25.16
CA GLN A 73 -5.07 26.77 -24.21
C GLN A 73 -5.92 25.58 -24.67
N LYS A 74 -6.30 25.52 -25.95
CA LYS A 74 -7.06 24.37 -26.49
C LYS A 74 -6.29 23.05 -26.36
N GLN A 75 -4.96 23.07 -26.55
CA GLN A 75 -4.14 21.87 -26.36
C GLN A 75 -4.07 21.46 -24.89
N LEU A 76 -3.93 22.43 -23.96
CA LEU A 76 -3.96 22.18 -22.53
C LEU A 76 -5.30 21.57 -22.10
N ASP A 77 -6.41 22.19 -22.49
CA ASP A 77 -7.75 21.69 -22.17
C ASP A 77 -7.94 20.26 -22.67
N LYS A 78 -7.42 19.96 -23.87
CA LYS A 78 -7.45 18.60 -24.43
C LYS A 78 -6.64 17.62 -23.59
N LEU A 79 -5.39 17.95 -23.23
CA LEU A 79 -4.51 17.07 -22.45
C LEU A 79 -5.02 16.85 -21.01
N GLU A 80 -5.69 17.84 -20.43
CA GLU A 80 -6.23 17.78 -19.08
C GLU A 80 -7.58 17.04 -19.01
N SER A 81 -8.37 17.05 -20.09
CA SER A 81 -9.70 16.41 -20.12
C SER A 81 -9.76 15.06 -20.85
N THR A 82 -8.79 14.77 -21.72
CA THR A 82 -8.77 13.51 -22.48
C THR A 82 -8.16 12.39 -21.63
N PRO A 83 -8.88 11.29 -21.38
CA PRO A 83 -8.30 10.12 -20.74
C PRO A 83 -7.07 9.61 -21.50
N LEU A 84 -6.00 9.26 -20.78
CA LEU A 84 -4.77 8.75 -21.40
C LEU A 84 -4.93 7.36 -22.01
N VAL A 85 -5.90 6.61 -21.53
CA VAL A 85 -6.25 5.26 -21.98
C VAL A 85 -7.77 5.15 -22.10
N THR A 86 -8.23 4.18 -22.88
CA THR A 86 -9.67 3.90 -22.99
C THR A 86 -10.21 3.29 -21.70
N LYS A 87 -11.54 3.24 -21.55
CA LYS A 87 -12.16 2.59 -20.38
C LYS A 87 -11.86 1.09 -20.34
N ASP A 88 -11.76 0.44 -21.49
CA ASP A 88 -11.44 -0.99 -21.59
C ASP A 88 -9.98 -1.25 -21.19
N ASP A 89 -9.05 -0.44 -21.69
CA ASP A 89 -7.63 -0.53 -21.30
C ASP A 89 -7.45 -0.26 -19.81
N TYR A 90 -8.18 0.72 -19.25
CA TYR A 90 -8.19 0.98 -17.82
C TYR A 90 -8.66 -0.26 -17.03
N ASN A 91 -9.78 -0.88 -17.42
CA ASN A 91 -10.29 -2.06 -16.73
C ASN A 91 -9.30 -3.23 -16.83
N GLN A 92 -8.61 -3.37 -17.98
CA GLN A 92 -7.57 -4.36 -18.16
C GLN A 92 -6.36 -4.09 -17.25
N LEU A 93 -5.90 -2.84 -17.14
CA LEU A 93 -4.83 -2.43 -16.23
C LEU A 93 -5.19 -2.75 -14.77
N VAL A 94 -6.42 -2.46 -14.34
CA VAL A 94 -6.90 -2.82 -13.00
C VAL A 94 -6.82 -4.33 -12.79
N SER A 95 -7.33 -5.13 -13.73
CA SER A 95 -7.28 -6.59 -13.63
C SER A 95 -5.85 -7.13 -13.61
N ASP A 96 -4.94 -6.54 -14.38
CA ASP A 96 -3.53 -6.94 -14.41
C ASP A 96 -2.83 -6.63 -13.08
N ILE A 97 -3.14 -5.48 -12.46
CA ILE A 97 -2.65 -5.11 -11.13
C ILE A 97 -3.15 -6.11 -10.08
N GLU A 98 -4.45 -6.39 -10.05
CA GLU A 98 -5.06 -7.32 -9.10
C GLU A 98 -4.42 -8.71 -9.21
N LYS A 99 -4.31 -9.25 -10.42
CA LYS A 99 -3.70 -10.57 -10.63
C LYS A 99 -2.23 -10.62 -10.24
N ALA A 100 -1.48 -9.55 -10.50
CA ALA A 100 -0.09 -9.45 -10.06
C ALA A 100 0.02 -9.40 -8.53
N ALA A 101 -0.89 -8.67 -7.87
CA ALA A 101 -0.97 -8.61 -6.42
C ALA A 101 -1.32 -9.97 -5.81
N ASP A 102 -2.36 -10.62 -6.33
CA ASP A 102 -2.83 -11.93 -5.86
C ASP A 102 -1.72 -12.96 -5.92
N LYS A 103 -0.99 -13.03 -7.04
CA LYS A 103 0.15 -13.95 -7.17
C LYS A 103 1.23 -13.71 -6.11
N LEU A 104 1.59 -12.44 -5.87
CA LEU A 104 2.59 -12.10 -4.85
C LEU A 104 2.08 -12.42 -3.43
N GLN A 105 0.79 -12.21 -3.17
CA GLN A 105 0.17 -12.57 -1.92
C GLN A 105 0.13 -14.08 -1.72
N ASP A 106 -0.18 -14.86 -2.76
CA ASP A 106 -0.15 -16.33 -2.70
C ASP A 106 1.25 -16.84 -2.32
N GLU A 107 2.30 -16.27 -2.91
CA GLU A 107 3.69 -16.60 -2.57
C GLU A 107 4.03 -16.24 -1.10
N LEU A 108 3.51 -15.13 -0.59
CA LEU A 108 3.68 -14.73 0.81
C LEU A 108 2.86 -15.62 1.76
N ASN A 109 1.64 -15.97 1.37
CA ASN A 109 0.75 -16.86 2.10
C ASN A 109 1.39 -18.24 2.26
N ILE A 110 1.96 -18.82 1.19
CA ILE A 110 2.69 -20.09 1.26
C ILE A 110 3.86 -20.01 2.27
N LYS A 111 4.64 -18.92 2.23
CA LYS A 111 5.75 -18.72 3.18
C LYS A 111 5.25 -18.56 4.62
N GLY A 112 4.19 -17.78 4.81
CA GLY A 112 3.56 -17.55 6.11
C GLY A 112 2.99 -18.83 6.72
N ALA A 113 2.31 -19.65 5.91
CA ALA A 113 1.76 -20.95 6.33
C ALA A 113 2.88 -21.89 6.82
N LYS A 114 4.02 -21.93 6.11
CA LYS A 114 5.17 -22.74 6.53
C LYS A 114 5.72 -22.30 7.89
N LEU A 115 5.95 -21.00 8.09
CA LEU A 115 6.43 -20.46 9.37
C LEU A 115 5.44 -20.74 10.50
N MET A 116 4.14 -20.64 10.22
CA MET A 116 3.10 -20.94 11.20
C MET A 116 3.07 -22.43 11.58
N ALA A 117 3.29 -23.33 10.62
CA ALA A 117 3.40 -24.76 10.87
C ALA A 117 4.63 -25.09 11.75
N GLU A 118 5.77 -24.45 11.49
CA GLU A 118 6.97 -24.59 12.32
C GLU A 118 6.71 -24.07 13.75
N LEU A 119 6.04 -22.92 13.89
CA LEU A 119 5.65 -22.38 15.19
C LEU A 119 4.69 -23.31 15.94
N LYS A 120 3.73 -23.93 15.23
CA LYS A 120 2.83 -24.93 15.81
C LYS A 120 3.61 -26.13 16.35
N SER A 121 4.56 -26.67 15.58
CA SER A 121 5.40 -27.80 16.02
C SER A 121 6.13 -27.47 17.33
N LEU A 122 6.75 -26.28 17.40
CA LEU A 122 7.42 -25.81 18.62
C LEU A 122 6.44 -25.60 19.79
N ALA A 123 5.21 -25.16 19.52
CA ALA A 123 4.18 -25.04 20.53
C ALA A 123 3.74 -26.39 21.10
N ASP A 124 3.61 -27.42 20.24
CA ASP A 124 3.28 -28.78 20.64
C ASP A 124 4.41 -29.40 21.48
N GLU A 125 5.68 -29.21 21.09
CA GLU A 125 6.85 -29.60 21.90
C GLU A 125 6.90 -28.86 23.25
N SER A 126 6.66 -27.54 23.24
CA SER A 126 6.56 -26.74 24.47
C SER A 126 5.44 -27.22 25.38
N ASN A 127 4.33 -27.71 24.83
CA ASN A 127 3.24 -28.29 25.59
C ASN A 127 3.62 -29.66 26.19
N ALA A 128 4.38 -30.48 25.47
CA ALA A 128 4.88 -31.74 25.99
C ALA A 128 5.82 -31.54 27.20
N VAL A 129 6.69 -30.53 27.16
CA VAL A 129 7.54 -30.15 28.30
C VAL A 129 6.70 -29.74 29.51
N TYR A 130 5.67 -28.93 29.30
CA TYR A 130 4.74 -28.51 30.35
C TYR A 130 4.11 -29.73 31.04
N HIS A 131 3.53 -30.65 30.26
CA HIS A 131 2.91 -31.86 30.81
C HIS A 131 3.91 -32.76 31.52
N LYS A 132 5.14 -32.90 30.98
CA LYS A 132 6.16 -33.73 31.63
C LYS A 132 6.62 -33.13 32.95
N ALA A 133 6.77 -31.81 33.03
CA ALA A 133 7.10 -31.13 34.27
C ALA A 133 6.02 -31.33 35.34
N ASP A 134 4.74 -31.15 34.99
CA ASP A 134 3.62 -31.38 35.91
C ASP A 134 3.54 -32.84 36.39
N GLU A 135 3.76 -33.80 35.49
CA GLU A 135 3.80 -35.22 35.85
C GLU A 135 4.91 -35.49 36.89
N LEU A 136 6.13 -34.99 36.64
CA LEU A 136 7.26 -35.19 37.53
C LEU A 136 7.06 -34.49 38.88
N LEU A 137 6.47 -33.29 38.90
CA LEU A 137 6.13 -32.58 40.13
C LEU A 137 5.09 -33.35 40.96
N ARG A 138 4.08 -33.93 40.31
CA ARG A 138 3.09 -34.79 40.97
C ARG A 138 3.74 -36.03 41.61
N ILE A 139 4.61 -36.73 40.88
CA ILE A 139 5.36 -37.89 41.39
C ILE A 139 6.24 -37.45 42.57
N ALA A 140 6.97 -36.34 42.43
CA ALA A 140 7.84 -35.83 43.48
C ALA A 140 7.06 -35.50 44.76
N GLN A 141 5.88 -34.89 44.64
CA GLN A 141 5.05 -34.51 45.77
C GLN A 141 4.41 -35.73 46.45
N TYR A 142 3.72 -36.59 45.70
CA TYR A 142 2.87 -37.63 46.30
C TYR A 142 3.53 -39.00 46.43
N ASP A 143 4.42 -39.37 45.52
CA ASP A 143 5.03 -40.70 45.52
C ASP A 143 6.39 -40.70 46.25
N VAL A 144 7.17 -39.62 46.08
CA VAL A 144 8.51 -39.48 46.68
C VAL A 144 8.46 -38.81 48.06
N TYR A 145 8.00 -37.56 48.13
CA TYR A 145 7.90 -36.83 49.41
C TYR A 145 6.75 -37.35 50.28
N LYS A 146 5.74 -37.97 49.67
CA LYS A 146 4.52 -38.48 50.32
C LYS A 146 3.82 -37.38 51.11
N ASP A 147 3.66 -36.23 50.45
CA ASP A 147 2.98 -35.08 51.00
C ASP A 147 1.61 -35.48 51.56
N ALA A 148 1.46 -35.39 52.89
CA ALA A 148 0.26 -35.77 53.60
C ALA A 148 -0.72 -34.60 53.77
N ASP A 149 -0.30 -33.37 53.42
CA ASP A 149 -1.09 -32.16 53.55
C ASP A 149 -2.20 -32.12 52.48
N CYS A 150 -3.34 -32.69 52.85
CA CYS A 150 -4.60 -32.58 52.14
C CYS A 150 -5.66 -31.97 53.06
N LEU A 151 -6.32 -30.91 52.60
CA LEU A 151 -7.53 -30.42 53.24
C LEU A 151 -8.64 -31.44 52.95
N VAL A 152 -9.17 -32.09 53.98
CA VAL A 152 -10.35 -32.94 53.83
C VAL A 152 -11.59 -32.07 53.99
N ALA A 153 -12.30 -31.84 52.89
CA ALA A 153 -13.60 -31.18 52.92
C ALA A 153 -14.60 -32.01 53.75
N SER A 154 -15.65 -31.38 54.29
CA SER A 154 -16.65 -32.02 55.16
C SER A 154 -17.42 -33.18 54.50
N ASN A 155 -17.38 -33.28 53.17
CA ASN A 155 -17.93 -34.37 52.36
C ASN A 155 -16.91 -35.51 52.10
N GLY A 156 -15.72 -35.46 52.68
CA GLY A 156 -14.65 -36.44 52.51
C GLY A 156 -13.72 -36.19 51.32
N THR A 157 -13.97 -35.15 50.51
CA THR A 157 -13.10 -34.81 49.37
C THR A 157 -11.75 -34.28 49.86
N ARG A 158 -10.66 -34.93 49.45
CA ARG A 158 -9.29 -34.48 49.73
C ARG A 158 -8.88 -33.42 48.70
N ILE A 159 -8.55 -32.22 49.17
CA ILE A 159 -8.05 -31.08 48.40
C ILE A 159 -6.59 -30.88 48.76
N THR A 160 -5.69 -31.24 47.86
CA THR A 160 -4.26 -30.94 47.99
C THR A 160 -3.92 -29.70 47.15
N ARG A 161 -2.94 -28.90 47.57
CA ARG A 161 -2.37 -27.86 46.70
C ARG A 161 -1.30 -28.53 45.83
N ALA A 162 -1.70 -28.98 44.64
CA ALA A 162 -0.77 -29.56 43.68
C ALA A 162 0.35 -28.56 43.33
N VAL A 163 1.59 -29.02 43.36
CA VAL A 163 2.71 -28.27 42.79
C VAL A 163 2.62 -28.40 41.28
N GLU A 164 2.50 -27.25 40.60
CA GLU A 164 2.33 -27.16 39.15
C GLU A 164 3.47 -26.35 38.55
N TYR A 165 3.80 -26.64 37.30
CA TYR A 165 4.71 -25.86 36.49
C TYR A 165 4.03 -24.59 35.99
N LYS A 166 4.59 -23.42 36.34
CA LYS A 166 3.95 -22.10 36.15
C LYS A 166 4.74 -21.14 35.27
N ARG A 167 5.37 -21.63 34.20
CA ARG A 167 6.03 -20.73 33.24
C ARG A 167 5.00 -20.12 32.29
N ALA A 168 4.76 -18.82 32.45
CA ALA A 168 3.82 -18.07 31.61
C ALA A 168 4.37 -17.82 30.20
N ASP A 169 5.65 -17.46 30.07
CA ASP A 169 6.27 -17.12 28.78
C ASP A 169 6.80 -18.37 28.07
N THR A 170 5.92 -19.03 27.32
CA THR A 170 6.23 -20.24 26.54
C THR A 170 5.71 -20.15 25.11
N VAL A 171 6.32 -20.88 24.18
CA VAL A 171 5.87 -20.92 22.78
C VAL A 171 4.43 -21.43 22.69
N ARG A 172 4.06 -22.42 23.51
CA ARG A 172 2.67 -22.88 23.69
C ARG A 172 1.72 -21.73 23.99
N SER A 173 2.06 -20.88 24.98
CA SER A 173 1.21 -19.76 25.39
C SER A 173 1.01 -18.75 24.26
N VAL A 174 2.07 -18.44 23.53
CA VAL A 174 2.03 -17.51 22.38
C VAL A 174 1.14 -18.06 21.27
N TYR A 175 1.36 -19.31 20.88
CA TYR A 175 0.57 -19.97 19.84
C TYR A 175 -0.92 -20.09 20.23
N SER A 176 -1.20 -20.54 21.46
CA SER A 176 -2.58 -20.82 21.90
C SER A 176 -3.41 -19.55 22.15
N PHE A 177 -2.83 -18.51 22.73
CA PHE A 177 -3.58 -17.30 23.11
C PHE A 177 -3.55 -16.18 22.07
N LYS A 178 -2.54 -16.13 21.19
CA LYS A 178 -2.42 -15.07 20.18
C LYS A 178 -2.75 -15.51 18.76
N TYR A 179 -2.64 -16.79 18.44
CA TYR A 179 -2.82 -17.29 17.07
C TYR A 179 -4.07 -18.16 16.89
N LEU A 180 -4.37 -19.09 17.80
CA LEU A 180 -5.63 -19.87 17.75
C LEU A 180 -6.89 -19.03 18.05
N GLY A 181 -6.74 -17.83 18.60
CA GLY A 181 -7.82 -16.84 18.73
C GLY A 181 -8.13 -16.07 17.43
N ASN A 182 -7.35 -16.27 16.37
CA ASN A 182 -7.48 -15.60 15.08
C ASN A 182 -7.74 -16.66 13.97
N THR A 183 -8.80 -16.48 13.18
CA THR A 183 -9.30 -17.43 12.14
C THR A 183 -8.36 -17.64 10.95
N PHE A 184 -7.24 -16.92 10.89
CA PHE A 184 -6.31 -16.91 9.77
C PHE A 184 -5.85 -18.30 9.30
N LEU A 185 -5.67 -19.25 10.23
CA LEU A 185 -5.27 -20.63 9.89
C LEU A 185 -6.41 -21.48 9.33
N ASP A 186 -7.64 -21.24 9.77
CA ASP A 186 -8.81 -21.94 9.25
C ASP A 186 -9.13 -21.42 7.83
N ASP A 187 -8.93 -20.12 7.60
CA ASP A 187 -9.15 -19.46 6.31
C ASP A 187 -8.09 -19.85 5.26
N MET A 188 -6.85 -20.14 5.66
CA MET A 188 -5.77 -20.56 4.75
C MET A 188 -5.76 -22.06 4.40
N ASN A 189 -6.30 -22.91 5.28
CA ASN A 189 -6.36 -24.37 5.03
C ASN A 189 -7.67 -24.81 4.35
N ALA A 190 -8.59 -23.90 4.09
CA ALA A 190 -9.90 -24.17 3.46
C ALA A 190 -9.88 -24.14 1.91
N GLN A 191 -8.70 -24.16 1.27
CA GLN A 191 -8.54 -24.30 -0.18
C GLN A 191 -8.08 -25.70 -0.58
#